data_AF-A0A7W1MS82-F1
#
_entry.id   AF-A0A7W1MS82-F1
#
_cell.length_a   1.000
_cell.length_b   1.000
_cell.length_c   1.000
_cell.angle_alpha   90.00
_cell.angle_beta   90.00
_cell.angle_gamma   90.00
#
_symmetry.space_group_name_H-M   'P 1'
#
loop_
_entity.id
_entity.type
_entity.pdbx_description
1 polymer ?
#
loop_
_entity_poly.entity_id
_entity_poly.type
_entity_poly.pdbx_seq_one_letter_code
_entity_poly.pdbx_strand_id
1 'polypeptide(L)'
;MNTSVPTISEPPLSDAEVTASDVDRVERALIDASTRLPVLVFYTSAIAWLILSTLFAIVAYFKLHAPDTLAGVASLTWGRLSPVQFDLMIYGWASMAGMGTAIWLMAR
;
A
#
# COMPACT_ATOMS: atom_id res chain seq x y z
N MET A 1 13.40 -71.99 24.41
CA MET A 1 13.76 -71.50 23.06
C MET A 1 12.74 -70.44 22.68
N ASN A 2 12.97 -69.19 23.09
CA ASN A 2 12.11 -68.05 22.82
C ASN A 2 12.72 -67.22 21.69
N THR A 3 11.98 -67.00 20.61
CA THR A 3 12.30 -65.94 19.66
C THR A 3 11.00 -65.26 19.28
N SER A 4 10.43 -64.51 20.22
CA SER A 4 9.43 -63.49 19.93
C SER A 4 10.13 -62.38 19.15
N VAL A 5 9.90 -62.34 17.84
CA VAL A 5 10.34 -61.28 16.94
C VAL A 5 9.73 -59.96 17.43
N PRO A 6 10.52 -58.90 17.66
CA PRO A 6 9.96 -57.60 18.00
C PRO A 6 9.32 -57.03 16.72
N THR A 7 7.99 -56.94 16.70
CA THR A 7 7.28 -56.15 15.70
C THR A 7 7.63 -54.68 15.96
N ILE A 8 8.62 -54.15 15.23
CA ILE A 8 8.82 -52.71 15.12
C ILE A 8 7.52 -52.17 14.53
N SER A 9 6.72 -51.50 15.35
CA SER A 9 5.64 -50.65 14.87
C SER A 9 6.33 -49.50 14.13
N GLU A 10 6.53 -49.63 12.82
CA GLU A 10 6.79 -48.46 12.01
C GLU A 10 5.62 -47.50 12.30
N PRO A 11 5.88 -46.29 12.81
CA PRO A 11 4.83 -45.28 12.80
C PRO A 11 4.37 -45.20 11.34
N PRO A 12 3.05 -45.12 11.07
CA PRO A 12 2.63 -44.83 9.71
C PRO A 12 3.41 -43.59 9.33
N LEU A 13 4.25 -43.71 8.30
CA LEU A 13 4.84 -42.57 7.68
C LEU A 13 3.61 -41.75 7.28
N SER A 14 3.30 -40.77 8.12
CA SER A 14 2.63 -39.55 7.76
C SER A 14 3.60 -38.86 6.81
N ASP A 15 3.86 -39.52 5.69
CA ASP A 15 4.20 -38.91 4.44
C ASP A 15 3.18 -37.81 4.35
N ALA A 16 3.68 -36.60 4.52
CA ALA A 16 2.93 -35.40 4.26
C ALA A 16 2.39 -35.58 2.84
N GLU A 17 1.18 -36.14 2.72
CA GLU A 17 0.40 -36.07 1.52
C GLU A 17 0.16 -34.57 1.41
N VAL A 18 1.06 -33.92 0.66
CA VAL A 18 0.93 -32.53 0.26
C VAL A 18 -0.35 -32.52 -0.53
N THR A 19 -1.45 -32.28 0.17
CA THR A 19 -2.78 -32.36 -0.42
C THR A 19 -2.85 -31.27 -1.47
N ALA A 20 -3.57 -31.49 -2.57
CA ALA A 20 -3.76 -30.45 -3.59
C ALA A 20 -4.27 -29.13 -2.98
N SER A 21 -5.01 -29.21 -1.86
CA SER A 21 -5.43 -28.04 -1.07
C SER A 21 -4.30 -27.27 -0.38
N ASP A 22 -3.22 -27.93 0.02
CA ASP A 22 -2.06 -27.25 0.60
C ASP A 22 -1.26 -26.52 -0.49
N VAL A 23 -1.15 -27.11 -1.68
CA VAL A 23 -0.55 -26.43 -2.86
C VAL A 23 -1.37 -25.20 -3.23
N ASP A 24 -2.70 -25.32 -3.33
CA ASP A 24 -3.62 -24.21 -3.61
C ASP A 24 -3.51 -23.08 -2.58
N ARG A 25 -3.34 -23.41 -1.29
CA ARG A 25 -3.13 -22.41 -0.23
C ARG A 25 -1.80 -21.71 -0.35
N VAL A 26 -0.74 -22.43 -0.66
CA VAL A 26 0.60 -21.87 -0.84
C VAL A 26 0.65 -20.97 -2.07
N GLU A 27 0.03 -21.37 -3.19
CA GLU A 27 -0.07 -20.53 -4.39
C GLU A 27 -0.83 -19.23 -4.11
N ARG A 28 -1.98 -19.30 -3.42
CA ARG A 28 -2.73 -18.11 -3.01
C ARG A 28 -1.94 -17.22 -2.04
N ALA A 29 -1.20 -17.81 -1.11
CA ALA A 29 -0.34 -17.07 -0.19
C ALA A 29 0.84 -16.38 -0.91
N LEU A 30 1.40 -17.00 -1.95
CA LEU A 30 2.45 -16.41 -2.78
C LEU A 30 1.91 -15.25 -3.65
N ILE A 31 0.67 -15.38 -4.15
CA ILE A 31 -0.03 -14.31 -4.87
C ILE A 31 -0.32 -13.12 -3.94
N ASP A 32 -0.76 -13.38 -2.71
CA ASP A 32 -1.03 -12.34 -1.72
C ASP A 32 0.28 -11.66 -1.25
N ALA A 33 1.37 -12.43 -1.08
CA ALA A 33 2.67 -11.90 -0.71
C ALA A 33 3.27 -10.97 -1.79
N SER A 34 3.10 -11.32 -3.06
CA SER A 34 3.64 -10.54 -4.19
C SER A 34 2.83 -9.27 -4.50
N THR A 35 1.53 -9.26 -4.21
CA THR A 35 0.64 -8.10 -4.41
C THR A 35 0.67 -7.10 -3.25
N ARG A 36 1.12 -7.53 -2.06
CA ARG A 36 1.27 -6.67 -0.88
C ARG A 36 2.36 -5.61 -1.01
N LEU A 37 3.47 -5.91 -1.71
CA LEU A 37 4.57 -4.95 -1.89
C LEU A 37 4.17 -3.76 -2.79
N PRO A 38 3.57 -3.98 -3.99
CA PRO A 38 3.07 -2.89 -4.84
C PRO A 38 2.03 -2.01 -4.16
N VAL A 39 1.10 -2.61 -3.40
CA VAL A 39 0.06 -1.87 -2.67
C VAL A 39 0.67 -0.92 -1.64
N LEU A 40 1.65 -1.38 -0.85
CA LEU A 40 2.31 -0.55 0.16
C LEU A 40 3.10 0.61 -0.46
N VAL A 41 3.80 0.38 -1.57
CA VAL A 41 4.54 1.45 -2.28
C VAL A 41 3.59 2.50 -2.85
N PHE A 42 2.46 2.06 -3.43
CA PHE A 42 1.45 2.99 -3.93
C PHE A 42 0.81 3.81 -2.81
N TYR A 43 0.50 3.18 -1.67
CA TYR A 43 -0.16 3.85 -0.56
C TYR A 43 0.77 4.84 0.16
N THR A 44 2.05 4.48 0.35
CA THR A 44 3.05 5.38 0.94
C THR A 44 3.30 6.60 0.07
N SER A 45 3.40 6.42 -1.25
CA SER A 45 3.51 7.53 -2.19
C SER A 45 2.24 8.39 -2.21
N ALA A 46 1.05 7.79 -2.16
CA ALA A 46 -0.20 8.53 -2.05
C ALA A 46 -0.21 9.42 -0.79
N ILE A 47 0.16 8.87 0.37
CA ILE A 47 0.26 9.64 1.63
C ILE A 47 1.27 10.78 1.49
N ALA A 48 2.42 10.55 0.84
CA ALA A 48 3.42 11.60 0.60
C ALA A 48 2.85 12.77 -0.22
N TRP A 49 2.10 12.48 -1.30
CA TRP A 49 1.42 13.51 -2.10
C TRP A 49 0.30 14.23 -1.33
N LEU A 50 -0.41 13.52 -0.45
CA LEU A 50 -1.45 14.11 0.42
C LEU A 50 -0.85 15.09 1.42
N ILE A 51 0.27 14.74 2.04
CA ILE A 51 1.03 15.65 2.91
C ILE A 51 1.45 16.88 2.11
N LEU A 52 2.02 16.70 0.91
CA LEU A 52 2.44 17.81 0.05
C LEU A 52 1.28 18.78 -0.27
N SER A 53 0.11 18.25 -0.68
CA SER A 53 -1.08 19.07 -0.95
C SER A 53 -1.56 19.81 0.30
N THR A 54 -1.56 19.13 1.46
CA THR A 54 -1.96 19.72 2.75
C THR A 54 -1.03 20.87 3.15
N LEU A 55 0.28 20.75 2.92
CA LEU A 55 1.24 21.84 3.14
C LEU A 55 0.88 23.07 2.29
N PHE A 56 0.57 22.88 1.00
CA PHE A 56 0.15 23.97 0.12
C PHE A 56 -1.16 24.62 0.58
N ALA A 57 -2.12 23.82 1.08
CA ALA A 57 -3.38 24.32 1.66
C ALA A 57 -3.14 25.18 2.91
N ILE A 58 -2.23 24.75 3.79
CA ILE A 58 -1.84 25.50 5.00
C ILE A 58 -1.20 26.85 4.62
N VAL A 59 -0.34 26.88 3.60
CA VAL A 59 0.24 28.13 3.10
C VAL A 59 -0.84 29.08 2.56
N ALA A 60 -1.84 28.54 1.85
CA ALA A 60 -2.99 29.32 1.39
C ALA A 60 -3.82 29.89 2.54
N TYR A 61 -4.02 29.11 3.61
CA TYR A 61 -4.71 29.54 4.83
C TYR A 61 -3.96 30.63 5.60
N PHE A 62 -2.63 30.51 5.73
CA PHE A 62 -1.79 31.53 6.36
C PHE A 62 -1.87 32.88 5.63
N LYS A 63 -1.94 32.88 4.30
CA LYS A 63 -2.12 34.12 3.52
C LYS A 63 -3.43 34.86 3.80
N LEU A 64 -4.47 34.18 4.30
CA LEU A 64 -5.73 34.84 4.67
C LEU A 64 -5.62 35.63 5.98
N HIS A 65 -4.68 35.27 6.86
CA HIS A 65 -4.50 35.90 8.16
C HIS A 65 -3.49 37.06 8.14
N ALA A 66 -2.57 37.09 7.16
CA ALA A 66 -1.61 38.17 6.98
C ALA A 66 -1.47 38.52 5.48
N PRO A 67 -2.29 39.44 4.95
CA PRO A 67 -2.25 39.81 3.53
C PRO A 67 -0.95 40.53 3.12
N ASP A 68 -0.17 41.04 4.08
CA ASP A 68 1.00 41.89 3.83
C ASP A 68 2.36 41.14 3.84
N THR A 69 2.42 39.91 4.35
CA THR A 69 3.70 39.19 4.57
C THR A 69 4.34 38.59 3.31
N LEU A 70 3.68 38.64 2.14
CA LEU A 70 4.16 38.04 0.88
C LEU A 70 4.03 38.95 -0.36
N ALA A 71 3.88 40.26 -0.17
CA ALA A 71 3.74 41.24 -1.26
C ALA A 71 4.93 41.27 -2.26
N GLY A 72 6.05 40.61 -1.96
CA GLY A 72 7.26 40.58 -2.79
C GLY A 72 7.42 39.40 -3.76
N VAL A 73 6.56 38.38 -3.75
CA VAL A 73 6.74 37.17 -4.59
C VAL A 73 5.52 36.92 -5.46
N ALA A 74 5.57 37.38 -6.71
CA ALA A 74 4.50 37.25 -7.72
C ALA A 74 4.13 35.79 -8.06
N SER A 75 4.96 34.81 -7.66
CA SER A 75 4.70 33.38 -7.83
C SER A 75 3.72 32.80 -6.81
N LEU A 76 3.50 33.45 -5.66
CA LEU A 76 2.62 32.96 -4.61
C LEU A 76 1.25 33.62 -4.58
N THR A 77 0.84 34.31 -5.65
CA THR A 77 -0.51 34.91 -5.76
C THR A 77 -1.58 33.84 -5.54
N TRP A 78 -2.65 34.19 -4.81
CA TRP A 78 -3.70 33.24 -4.37
C TRP A 78 -4.27 32.43 -5.56
N GLY A 79 -4.37 33.06 -6.73
CA GLY A 79 -4.84 32.42 -7.97
C GLY A 79 -3.95 31.30 -8.55
N ARG A 80 -2.68 31.17 -8.13
CA ARG A 80 -1.77 30.10 -8.59
C ARG A 80 -1.57 28.99 -7.57
N LEU A 81 -1.63 29.33 -6.28
CA LEU A 81 -1.44 28.37 -5.19
C LEU A 81 -2.61 27.38 -5.08
N SER A 82 -3.83 27.88 -5.31
CA SER A 82 -5.05 27.06 -5.27
C SER A 82 -5.12 26.00 -6.38
N PRO A 83 -4.85 26.29 -7.66
CA PRO A 83 -4.75 25.24 -8.68
C PRO A 83 -3.67 24.20 -8.34
N VAL A 84 -2.48 24.64 -7.90
CA VAL A 84 -1.37 23.73 -7.56
C VAL A 84 -1.75 22.74 -6.46
N GLN A 85 -2.44 23.17 -5.39
CA GLN A 85 -2.88 22.23 -4.35
C GLN A 85 -3.88 21.18 -4.86
N PHE A 86 -4.79 21.57 -5.77
CA PHE A 86 -5.82 20.69 -6.31
C PHE A 86 -5.22 19.71 -7.30
N ASP A 87 -4.27 20.17 -8.14
CA ASP A 87 -3.53 19.31 -9.04
C ASP A 87 -2.71 18.27 -8.25
N LEU A 88 -2.03 18.67 -7.17
CA LEU A 88 -1.32 17.76 -6.26
C LEU A 88 -2.26 16.74 -5.59
N MET A 89 -3.47 17.16 -5.20
CA MET A 89 -4.44 16.29 -4.55
C MET A 89 -5.04 15.28 -5.54
N ILE A 90 -5.44 15.72 -6.74
CA ILE A 90 -6.13 14.89 -7.73
C ILE A 90 -5.11 13.99 -8.46
N TYR A 91 -4.06 14.57 -9.02
CA TYR A 91 -3.10 13.82 -9.81
C TYR A 91 -2.06 13.10 -8.95
N GLY A 92 -1.67 13.66 -7.80
CA GLY A 92 -0.73 13.02 -6.88
C GLY A 92 -1.40 11.95 -6.02
N TRP A 93 -2.32 12.37 -5.16
CA TRP A 93 -2.96 11.44 -4.21
C TRP A 93 -4.02 10.55 -4.86
N ALA A 94 -5.03 11.12 -5.53
CA ALA A 94 -6.20 10.32 -5.96
C ALA A 94 -5.85 9.28 -7.03
N SER A 95 -4.93 9.61 -7.95
CA SER A 95 -4.47 8.66 -8.97
C SER A 95 -3.67 7.50 -8.38
N MET A 96 -2.79 7.76 -7.40
CA MET A 96 -2.02 6.70 -6.72
C MET A 96 -2.88 5.86 -5.78
N ALA A 97 -3.81 6.49 -5.05
CA ALA A 97 -4.76 5.78 -4.22
C ALA A 97 -5.66 4.86 -5.07
N GLY A 98 -6.14 5.34 -6.23
CA GLY A 98 -6.96 4.56 -7.17
C GLY A 98 -6.22 3.36 -7.77
N MET A 99 -4.94 3.51 -8.13
CA MET A 99 -4.13 2.38 -8.59
C MET A 99 -3.86 1.38 -7.46
N GLY A 100 -3.57 1.85 -6.24
CA GLY A 100 -3.37 0.98 -5.08
C GLY A 100 -4.63 0.16 -4.73
N THR A 101 -5.81 0.77 -4.78
CA THR A 101 -7.08 0.06 -4.54
C THR A 101 -7.43 -0.90 -5.68
N ALA A 102 -7.13 -0.56 -6.93
CA ALA A 102 -7.33 -1.46 -8.07
C ALA A 102 -6.46 -2.72 -7.97
N ILE A 103 -5.19 -2.58 -7.58
CA ILE A 103 -4.28 -3.72 -7.37
C ILE A 103 -4.76 -4.59 -6.20
N TRP A 104 -5.18 -3.96 -5.10
CA TRP A 104 -5.74 -4.68 -3.95
C TRP A 104 -7.01 -5.48 -4.32
N LEU A 105 -7.90 -4.89 -5.13
CA LEU A 105 -9.09 -5.58 -5.62
C LEU A 105 -8.77 -6.72 -6.60
N MET A 106 -7.69 -6.62 -7.37
CA MET A 106 -7.23 -7.67 -8.28
C MET A 106 -6.64 -8.88 -7.54
N ALA A 107 -6.02 -8.64 -6.39
CA ALA A 107 -5.38 -9.66 -5.57
C ALA A 107 -6.37 -10.45 -4.69
N ARG A 108 -7.62 -9.96 -4.54
CA ARG A 108 -8.64 -10.49 -3.63
C ARG A 108 -9.86 -11.04 -4.36
#